data_AF-A0A838HFE2-F1
#
_entry.id   AF-A0A838HFE2-F1
#
_cell.length_a   1.000
_cell.length_b   1.000
_cell.length_c   1.000
_cell.angle_alpha   90.00
_cell.angle_beta   90.00
_cell.angle_gamma   90.00
#
_symmetry.space_group_name_H-M   'P 1'
#
loop_
_entity.id
_entity.type
_entity.pdbx_description
1 polymer ?
#
loop_
_entity_poly.entity_id
_entity_poly.type
_entity_poly.pdbx_seq_one_letter_code
_entity_poly.pdbx_strand_id
1 'polypeptide(L)'
;MTRRSPLSVGVPVLDEFAGSVLAVNFGSYPRIGDVPSEQKLRRALHGADRGEITPDELTAVEREVVKAVLAEQAEAGLDVLSDGQIAWYDALSHLARRLDGTEVGGLLRWFDNNFYYRQPMLTGPVRWQRPMLLDELEFAGAAADRPLKAVVTGPLTFASLSNDAHYGSLAAAALAIAEALNREIHSWGDLELAYVQVDEPSFGAATDVGLLREAWAALTRDLVVPLVIAPYFGDVSRSFTRLYDLGAAGYHVDARSHAGNASAVDAAGFPEGAALSLGVLDARNTRLEVAAQVAGEVEALRSGLPSSSPLLVTSNCGLEFLPRDTARRKLRLLSEVRDTVAGALR
;
A
#
# COMPACT_ATOMS: atom_id res chain seq x y z
N MET A 1 2.06 25.14 18.78
CA MET A 1 2.88 23.92 18.96
C MET A 1 2.33 23.14 20.14
N THR A 2 1.28 22.38 19.93
CA THR A 2 0.79 21.37 20.89
C THR A 2 1.66 20.14 20.72
N ARG A 3 2.52 19.86 21.69
CA ARG A 3 3.22 18.57 21.77
C ARG A 3 2.15 17.47 21.87
N ARG A 4 2.23 16.45 21.00
CA ARG A 4 1.36 15.27 21.05
C ARG A 4 1.50 14.59 22.41
N SER A 5 0.37 14.06 22.90
CA SER A 5 0.38 13.01 23.92
C SER A 5 1.13 11.80 23.34
N PRO A 6 1.98 11.10 24.11
CA PRO A 6 2.54 9.84 23.66
C PRO A 6 1.40 8.87 23.32
N LEU A 7 1.57 8.13 22.21
CA LEU A 7 0.72 7.01 21.83
C LEU A 7 0.65 6.03 23.01
N SER A 8 -0.51 5.42 23.23
CA SER A 8 -0.62 4.45 24.32
C SER A 8 0.15 3.19 23.95
N VAL A 9 1.18 2.86 24.73
CA VAL A 9 2.01 1.68 24.53
C VAL A 9 1.12 0.43 24.52
N GLY A 10 1.07 -0.27 23.38
CA GLY A 10 0.43 -1.58 23.25
C GLY A 10 -0.94 -1.62 22.54
N VAL A 11 -1.48 -0.49 22.06
CA VAL A 11 -2.69 -0.47 21.20
C VAL A 11 -2.27 -0.24 19.74
N PRO A 12 -2.71 -1.06 18.78
CA PRO A 12 -2.53 -0.80 17.37
C PRO A 12 -3.00 0.62 16.99
N VAL A 13 -2.16 1.40 16.30
CA VAL A 13 -2.47 2.78 15.93
C VAL A 13 -3.76 2.89 15.09
N LEU A 14 -4.11 1.86 14.31
CA LEU A 14 -5.37 1.80 13.56
C LEU A 14 -6.61 1.83 14.49
N ASP A 15 -6.53 1.25 15.68
CA ASP A 15 -7.64 1.21 16.65
C ASP A 15 -7.90 2.61 17.24
N GLU A 16 -6.89 3.47 17.31
CA GLU A 16 -7.05 4.87 17.72
C GLU A 16 -7.88 5.69 16.72
N PHE A 17 -8.08 5.17 15.50
CA PHE A 17 -8.86 5.81 14.44
C PHE A 17 -10.32 5.35 14.39
N ALA A 18 -10.80 4.61 15.39
CA ALA A 18 -12.17 4.11 15.43
C ALA A 18 -13.22 5.20 15.15
N GLY A 19 -14.08 4.95 14.16
CA GLY A 19 -15.15 5.85 13.73
C GLY A 19 -14.72 7.16 13.06
N SER A 20 -13.42 7.36 12.83
CA SER A 20 -12.88 8.55 12.16
C SER A 20 -12.86 8.41 10.63
N VAL A 21 -12.76 9.54 9.94
CA VAL A 21 -12.53 9.62 8.49
C VAL A 21 -11.15 10.20 8.27
N LEU A 22 -10.29 9.47 7.55
CA LEU A 22 -8.88 9.80 7.36
C LEU A 22 -8.56 9.94 5.88
N ALA A 23 -7.72 10.91 5.54
CA ALA A 23 -7.10 11.02 4.21
C ALA A 23 -5.76 10.30 4.23
N VAL A 24 -5.58 9.30 3.37
CA VAL A 24 -4.38 8.45 3.35
C VAL A 24 -3.88 8.25 1.92
N ASN A 25 -2.56 8.30 1.73
CA ASN A 25 -1.96 7.95 0.45
C ASN A 25 -2.06 6.43 0.28
N PHE A 26 -2.54 5.95 -0.87
CA PHE A 26 -2.65 4.51 -1.09
C PHE A 26 -1.30 3.79 -0.97
N GLY A 27 -0.20 4.35 -1.44
CA GLY A 27 1.08 3.62 -1.45
C GLY A 27 2.15 4.31 -2.28
N SER A 28 2.51 3.70 -3.41
CA SER A 28 3.52 4.22 -4.32
C SER A 28 3.22 5.64 -4.78
N TYR A 29 4.28 6.44 -4.94
CA TYR A 29 4.20 7.86 -5.29
C TYR A 29 5.20 8.22 -6.39
N PRO A 30 4.95 9.25 -7.23
CA PRO A 30 5.86 9.60 -8.31
C PRO A 30 7.30 9.89 -7.85
N ARG A 31 8.22 9.02 -8.27
CA ARG A 31 9.67 9.11 -7.97
C ARG A 31 10.36 10.29 -8.65
N ILE A 32 9.79 10.77 -9.77
CA ILE A 32 10.39 11.77 -10.65
C ILE A 32 9.38 12.90 -10.80
N GLY A 33 9.81 14.12 -10.49
CA GLY A 33 8.99 15.31 -10.70
C GLY A 33 9.24 16.00 -12.04
N ASP A 34 8.39 16.99 -12.32
CA ASP A 34 8.31 17.64 -13.64
C ASP A 34 9.44 18.67 -13.83
N VAL A 35 9.99 19.22 -12.75
CA VAL A 35 11.07 20.22 -12.78
C VAL A 35 12.46 19.61 -12.53
N PRO A 36 13.56 20.19 -13.06
CA PRO A 36 14.90 19.63 -12.91
C PRO A 36 15.36 19.37 -11.46
N SER A 37 14.92 20.18 -10.50
CA SER A 37 15.21 20.00 -9.07
C SER A 37 14.60 18.72 -8.50
N GLU A 38 13.48 18.24 -9.06
CA GLU A 38 12.76 17.03 -8.65
C GLU A 38 13.18 15.77 -9.41
N GLN A 39 14.18 15.88 -10.30
CA GLN A 39 14.70 14.77 -11.10
C GLN A 39 16.00 14.20 -10.53
N LYS A 40 16.32 14.50 -9.27
CA LYS A 40 17.56 14.06 -8.60
C LYS A 40 17.65 12.54 -8.49
N LEU A 41 16.57 11.86 -8.14
CA LEU A 41 16.56 10.40 -8.06
C LEU A 41 16.84 9.76 -9.43
N ARG A 42 16.23 10.26 -10.51
CA ARG A 42 16.53 9.80 -11.87
C ARG A 42 18.01 9.95 -12.22
N ARG A 43 18.62 11.10 -11.89
CA ARG A 43 20.06 11.33 -12.13
C ARG A 43 20.93 10.38 -11.30
N ALA A 44 20.58 10.17 -10.03
CA ALA A 44 21.31 9.26 -9.16
C ALA A 44 21.23 7.82 -9.64
N LEU A 45 20.04 7.33 -10.01
CA LEU A 45 19.84 5.99 -10.58
C LEU A 45 20.71 5.80 -11.84
N HIS A 46 20.70 6.75 -12.78
CA HIS A 46 21.57 6.68 -13.95
C HIS A 46 23.07 6.75 -13.62
N GLY A 47 23.46 7.53 -12.60
CA GLY A 47 24.84 7.55 -12.12
C GLY A 47 25.26 6.20 -11.52
N ALA A 48 24.38 5.57 -10.74
CA ALA A 48 24.63 4.26 -10.15
C ALA A 48 24.74 3.17 -11.22
N ASP A 49 23.87 3.18 -12.24
CA ASP A 49 23.94 2.28 -13.40
C ASP A 49 25.27 2.40 -14.15
N ARG A 50 25.89 3.59 -14.16
CA ARG A 50 27.20 3.85 -14.78
C ARG A 50 28.39 3.66 -13.82
N GLY A 51 28.15 3.32 -12.56
CA GLY A 51 29.19 3.20 -11.53
C GLY A 51 29.83 4.54 -11.13
N GLU A 52 29.15 5.67 -11.37
CA GLU A 52 29.63 7.02 -11.05
C GLU A 52 29.35 7.44 -9.61
N ILE A 53 28.37 6.80 -8.95
CA ILE A 53 28.08 6.99 -7.53
C ILE A 53 28.04 5.62 -6.83
N THR A 54 28.34 5.65 -5.55
CA THR A 54 28.28 4.49 -4.65
C THR A 54 26.85 4.16 -4.23
N PRO A 55 26.58 2.92 -3.74
CA PRO A 55 25.30 2.58 -3.14
C PRO A 55 24.88 3.53 -2.01
N ASP A 56 25.81 3.94 -1.16
CA ASP A 56 25.51 4.86 -0.04
C ASP A 56 25.10 6.26 -0.54
N GLU A 57 25.73 6.75 -1.61
CA GLU A 57 25.33 8.01 -2.25
C GLU A 57 23.95 7.92 -2.90
N LEU A 58 23.60 6.79 -3.53
CA LEU A 58 22.26 6.54 -4.05
C LEU A 58 21.23 6.53 -2.91
N THR A 59 21.50 5.78 -1.84
CA THR A 59 20.63 5.71 -0.66
C THR A 59 20.45 7.08 -0.01
N ALA A 60 21.48 7.93 0.02
CA ALA A 60 21.34 9.31 0.49
C ALA A 60 20.34 10.12 -0.36
N VAL A 61 20.39 9.99 -1.69
CA VAL A 61 19.44 10.67 -2.59
C VAL A 61 18.02 10.12 -2.45
N GLU A 62 17.86 8.80 -2.33
CA GLU A 62 16.57 8.15 -2.06
C GLU A 62 15.94 8.70 -0.77
N ARG A 63 16.72 8.73 0.31
CA ARG A 63 16.34 9.27 1.62
C ARG A 63 15.93 10.74 1.57
N GLU A 64 16.60 11.57 0.76
CA GLU A 64 16.15 12.94 0.52
C GLU A 64 14.80 13.02 -0.20
N VAL A 65 14.56 12.13 -1.17
CA VAL A 65 13.30 12.11 -1.93
C VAL A 65 12.17 11.59 -1.04
N VAL A 66 12.42 10.57 -0.21
CA VAL A 66 11.47 10.09 0.82
C VAL A 66 11.06 11.23 1.74
N LYS A 67 12.01 12.01 2.28
CA LYS A 67 11.70 13.19 3.10
C LYS A 67 10.81 14.20 2.37
N ALA A 68 11.09 14.48 1.11
CA ALA A 68 10.27 15.38 0.31
C ALA A 68 8.85 14.84 0.08
N VAL A 69 8.71 13.52 -0.15
CA VAL A 69 7.42 12.87 -0.37
C VAL A 69 6.60 12.80 0.93
N LEU A 70 7.22 12.56 2.08
CA LEU A 70 6.57 12.65 3.38
C LEU A 70 6.08 14.07 3.66
N ALA A 71 6.92 15.09 3.40
CA ALA A 71 6.56 16.49 3.55
C ALA A 71 5.39 16.89 2.62
N GLU A 72 5.40 16.46 1.36
CA GLU A 72 4.30 16.73 0.42
C GLU A 72 2.96 16.13 0.89
N GLN A 73 2.98 14.91 1.40
CA GLN A 73 1.79 14.28 1.97
C GLN A 73 1.33 15.03 3.24
N ALA A 74 2.26 15.43 4.09
CA ALA A 74 1.96 16.19 5.30
C ALA A 74 1.33 17.56 4.95
N GLU A 75 1.94 18.31 4.03
CA GLU A 75 1.44 19.60 3.54
C GLU A 75 0.09 19.49 2.83
N ALA A 76 -0.17 18.37 2.15
CA ALA A 76 -1.46 18.08 1.54
C ALA A 76 -2.56 17.74 2.57
N GLY A 77 -2.22 17.55 3.85
CA GLY A 77 -3.18 17.34 4.94
C GLY A 77 -3.50 15.88 5.27
N LEU A 78 -2.73 14.91 4.76
CA LEU A 78 -2.96 13.48 5.02
C LEU A 78 -2.75 13.10 6.49
N ASP A 79 -3.56 12.18 7.00
CA ASP A 79 -3.49 11.74 8.40
C ASP A 79 -2.46 10.63 8.62
N VAL A 80 -2.32 9.73 7.64
CA VAL A 80 -1.35 8.64 7.63
C VAL A 80 -0.49 8.76 6.38
N LEU A 81 0.82 8.72 6.59
CA LEU A 81 1.82 8.87 5.53
C LEU A 81 2.34 7.52 5.07
N SER A 82 2.90 7.49 3.86
CA SER A 82 3.67 6.38 3.31
C SER A 82 5.04 6.89 2.87
N ASP A 83 6.07 6.04 2.88
CA ASP A 83 7.38 6.35 2.31
C ASP A 83 7.32 6.57 0.77
N GLY A 84 6.17 6.23 0.16
CA GLY A 84 5.91 6.35 -1.27
C GLY A 84 6.59 5.27 -2.10
N GLN A 85 7.16 4.23 -1.47
CA GLN A 85 7.95 3.18 -2.11
C GLN A 85 9.01 3.79 -3.06
N ILE A 86 9.64 4.88 -2.61
CA ILE A 86 10.55 5.67 -3.43
C ILE A 86 11.86 4.93 -3.69
N ALA A 87 12.36 4.20 -2.69
CA ALA A 87 13.54 3.35 -2.81
C ALA A 87 13.29 2.10 -3.66
N TRP A 88 12.03 1.79 -3.98
CA TRP A 88 11.68 0.58 -4.71
C TRP A 88 11.87 0.79 -6.21
N TYR A 89 12.50 -0.16 -6.89
CA TYR A 89 12.54 -0.14 -8.36
C TYR A 89 11.17 -0.47 -8.96
N ASP A 90 10.53 -1.52 -8.45
CA ASP A 90 9.17 -1.93 -8.75
C ASP A 90 8.61 -2.76 -7.57
N ALA A 91 7.30 -3.05 -7.60
CA ALA A 91 6.57 -3.70 -6.52
C ALA A 91 7.05 -5.11 -6.15
N LEU A 92 7.81 -5.80 -7.02
CA LEU A 92 8.18 -7.20 -6.83
C LEU A 92 9.69 -7.38 -6.72
N SER A 93 10.45 -6.81 -7.66
CA SER A 93 11.89 -7.02 -7.75
C SER A 93 12.67 -6.38 -6.61
N HIS A 94 12.08 -5.40 -5.91
CA HIS A 94 12.66 -4.84 -4.68
C HIS A 94 12.77 -5.89 -3.57
N LEU A 95 11.75 -6.73 -3.44
CA LEU A 95 11.70 -7.82 -2.46
C LEU A 95 12.44 -9.07 -2.99
N ALA A 96 12.21 -9.44 -4.25
CA ALA A 96 12.81 -10.64 -4.85
C ALA A 96 14.35 -10.60 -4.89
N ARG A 97 15.00 -9.43 -4.96
CA ARG A 97 16.47 -9.37 -4.87
C ARG A 97 17.03 -9.69 -3.48
N ARG A 98 16.18 -9.69 -2.45
CA ARG A 98 16.58 -9.80 -1.04
C ARG A 98 16.09 -11.08 -0.38
N LEU A 99 15.40 -11.92 -1.14
CA LEU A 99 14.99 -13.25 -0.72
C LEU A 99 15.95 -14.29 -1.32
N ASP A 100 16.37 -15.25 -0.52
CA ASP A 100 17.10 -16.41 -1.03
C ASP A 100 16.15 -17.30 -1.83
N GLY A 101 16.66 -17.97 -2.86
CA GLY A 101 15.86 -18.83 -3.74
C GLY A 101 15.04 -18.06 -4.79
N THR A 102 15.24 -16.74 -4.89
CA THR A 102 14.66 -15.91 -5.93
C THR A 102 15.72 -15.18 -6.75
N GLU A 103 15.46 -15.06 -8.04
CA GLU A 103 16.23 -14.24 -8.97
C GLU A 103 15.31 -13.22 -9.65
N VAL A 104 15.90 -12.25 -10.35
CA VAL A 104 15.15 -11.23 -11.10
C VAL A 104 15.37 -11.43 -12.59
N GLY A 105 14.28 -11.74 -13.30
CA GLY A 105 14.25 -12.02 -14.73
C GLY A 105 13.92 -10.81 -15.60
N GLY A 106 13.20 -11.11 -16.69
CA GLY A 106 12.84 -10.15 -17.73
C GLY A 106 11.85 -9.07 -17.26
N LEU A 107 11.70 -8.03 -18.09
CA LEU A 107 10.79 -6.92 -17.84
C LEU A 107 9.40 -7.26 -18.40
N LEU A 108 8.38 -7.26 -17.55
CA LEU A 108 6.99 -7.50 -17.91
C LEU A 108 6.11 -6.30 -17.57
N ARG A 109 5.00 -6.16 -18.27
CA ARG A 109 4.05 -5.07 -18.04
C ARG A 109 3.30 -5.28 -16.72
N TRP A 110 3.20 -4.23 -15.92
CA TRP A 110 2.42 -4.23 -14.68
C TRP A 110 0.93 -4.12 -15.05
N PHE A 111 0.18 -5.22 -15.01
CA PHE A 111 -1.25 -5.27 -15.36
C PHE A 111 -1.61 -4.52 -16.66
N ASP A 112 -2.69 -3.74 -16.65
CA ASP A 112 -3.26 -3.02 -17.79
C ASP A 112 -2.77 -1.57 -17.89
N ASN A 113 -1.58 -1.25 -17.37
CA ASN A 113 -0.96 0.07 -17.47
C ASN A 113 0.34 0.05 -18.30
N ASN A 114 1.04 1.20 -18.36
CA ASN A 114 2.29 1.39 -19.11
C ASN A 114 3.55 1.29 -18.23
N PHE A 115 3.42 0.77 -17.02
CA PHE A 115 4.52 0.52 -16.10
C PHE A 115 4.96 -0.93 -16.22
N TYR A 116 6.15 -1.19 -15.71
CA TYR A 116 6.81 -2.48 -15.85
C TYR A 116 7.43 -2.90 -14.53
N TYR A 117 7.47 -4.20 -14.31
CA TYR A 117 8.19 -4.83 -13.20
C TYR A 117 9.14 -5.88 -13.74
N ARG A 118 10.18 -6.19 -13.00
CA ARG A 118 11.04 -7.33 -13.34
C ARG A 118 10.48 -8.60 -12.70
N GLN A 119 10.24 -9.62 -13.52
CA GLN A 119 9.62 -10.87 -13.08
C GLN A 119 10.49 -11.57 -12.04
N PRO A 120 9.97 -11.88 -10.84
CA PRO A 120 10.66 -12.78 -9.92
C PRO A 120 10.73 -14.18 -10.51
N MET A 121 11.89 -14.82 -10.40
CA MET A 121 12.11 -16.21 -10.80
C MET A 121 12.31 -17.03 -9.52
N LEU A 122 11.40 -17.96 -9.21
CA LEU A 122 11.52 -18.84 -8.03
C LEU A 122 12.39 -20.04 -8.42
N THR A 123 13.70 -19.92 -8.24
CA THR A 123 14.70 -20.93 -8.66
C THR A 123 15.06 -21.92 -7.55
N GLY A 124 14.63 -21.66 -6.32
CA GLY A 124 14.82 -22.54 -5.18
C GLY A 124 13.86 -22.24 -4.04
N PRO A 125 14.09 -22.81 -2.85
CA PRO A 125 13.29 -22.52 -1.67
C PRO A 125 13.44 -21.05 -1.28
N VAL A 126 12.33 -20.32 -1.29
CA VAL A 126 12.20 -18.92 -0.89
C VAL A 126 12.49 -18.83 0.60
N ARG A 127 13.52 -18.07 0.98
CA ARG A 127 13.90 -17.90 2.38
C ARG A 127 14.18 -16.43 2.69
N TRP A 128 13.57 -15.97 3.76
CA TRP A 128 13.95 -14.74 4.41
C TRP A 128 15.24 -14.98 5.22
N GLN A 129 16.25 -14.13 5.04
CA GLN A 129 17.56 -14.24 5.72
C GLN A 129 17.82 -13.08 6.69
N ARG A 130 17.37 -11.88 6.32
CA ARG A 130 17.59 -10.64 7.05
C ARG A 130 16.51 -9.63 6.68
N PRO A 131 16.25 -8.63 7.53
CA PRO A 131 15.28 -7.59 7.25
C PRO A 131 15.55 -6.93 5.90
N MET A 132 14.50 -6.80 5.08
CA MET A 132 14.56 -6.24 3.73
C MET A 132 14.19 -4.77 3.70
N LEU A 133 13.19 -4.38 4.50
CA LEU A 133 12.59 -3.05 4.52
C LEU A 133 12.81 -2.30 5.84
N LEU A 134 13.35 -2.96 6.88
CA LEU A 134 13.50 -2.34 8.21
C LEU A 134 14.25 -0.99 8.17
N ASP A 135 15.41 -0.90 7.52
CA ASP A 135 16.16 0.37 7.43
C ASP A 135 15.40 1.46 6.67
N GLU A 136 14.65 1.08 5.62
CA GLU A 136 13.81 2.01 4.84
C GLU A 136 12.67 2.56 5.72
N LEU A 137 12.02 1.68 6.50
CA LEU A 137 10.93 2.01 7.39
C LEU A 137 11.38 2.80 8.63
N GLU A 138 12.51 2.45 9.24
CA GLU A 138 13.11 3.19 10.36
C GLU A 138 13.43 4.62 9.94
N PHE A 139 14.05 4.80 8.77
CA PHE A 139 14.34 6.12 8.24
C PHE A 139 13.07 6.93 7.96
N ALA A 140 12.08 6.31 7.30
CA ALA A 140 10.82 6.98 6.99
C ALA A 140 10.05 7.36 8.25
N GLY A 141 10.01 6.47 9.25
CA GLY A 141 9.35 6.69 10.53
C GLY A 141 9.99 7.83 11.32
N ALA A 142 11.33 7.88 11.36
CA ALA A 142 12.06 8.97 12.00
C ALA A 142 11.89 10.32 11.29
N ALA A 143 11.59 10.32 9.98
CA ALA A 143 11.40 11.53 9.18
C ALA A 143 9.93 12.01 9.14
N ALA A 144 8.97 11.13 9.43
CA ALA A 144 7.55 11.44 9.41
C ALA A 144 7.10 12.22 10.65
N ASP A 145 6.23 13.21 10.48
CA ASP A 145 5.61 13.98 11.56
C ASP A 145 4.19 13.48 11.92
N ARG A 146 3.75 12.42 11.25
CA ARG A 146 2.44 11.77 11.36
C ARG A 146 2.61 10.26 11.30
N PRO A 147 1.60 9.47 11.72
CA PRO A 147 1.67 8.01 11.66
C PRO A 147 2.06 7.52 10.26
N LEU A 148 2.98 6.56 10.21
CA LEU A 148 3.48 5.96 8.98
C LEU A 148 2.81 4.61 8.77
N LYS A 149 2.39 4.29 7.55
CA LYS A 149 2.05 2.91 7.15
C LYS A 149 3.16 2.30 6.31
N ALA A 150 3.28 0.97 6.38
CA ALA A 150 4.13 0.19 5.47
C ALA A 150 3.29 -0.40 4.33
N VAL A 151 3.95 -0.74 3.22
CA VAL A 151 3.33 -1.45 2.09
C VAL A 151 4.20 -2.65 1.71
N VAL A 152 3.58 -3.81 1.52
CA VAL A 152 4.20 -5.01 0.97
C VAL A 152 3.34 -5.59 -0.14
N THR A 153 3.98 -6.13 -1.18
CA THR A 153 3.25 -6.92 -2.18
C THR A 153 2.89 -8.27 -1.58
N GLY A 154 1.59 -8.59 -1.61
CA GLY A 154 1.04 -9.77 -0.97
C GLY A 154 1.46 -11.09 -1.63
N PRO A 155 1.37 -12.20 -0.88
CA PRO A 155 1.88 -13.50 -1.31
C PRO A 155 1.18 -14.06 -2.55
N LEU A 156 -0.12 -13.82 -2.74
CA LEU A 156 -0.85 -14.32 -3.91
C LEU A 156 -0.37 -13.60 -5.16
N THR A 157 -0.28 -12.27 -5.13
CA THR A 157 0.20 -11.44 -6.24
C THR A 157 1.66 -11.73 -6.56
N PHE A 158 2.50 -11.82 -5.53
CA PHE A 158 3.90 -12.15 -5.71
C PHE A 158 4.05 -13.50 -6.42
N ALA A 159 3.39 -14.55 -5.93
CA ALA A 159 3.45 -15.87 -6.55
C ALA A 159 2.88 -15.88 -7.98
N SER A 160 1.73 -15.22 -8.19
CA SER A 160 1.03 -15.19 -9.48
C SER A 160 1.84 -14.49 -10.58
N LEU A 161 2.63 -13.49 -10.20
CA LEU A 161 3.47 -12.71 -11.11
C LEU A 161 4.92 -13.24 -11.17
N SER A 162 5.22 -14.32 -10.47
CA SER A 162 6.52 -14.99 -10.54
C SER A 162 6.54 -16.06 -11.63
N ASN A 163 7.73 -16.35 -12.15
CA ASN A 163 7.99 -17.59 -12.86
C ASN A 163 8.41 -18.65 -11.84
N ASP A 164 7.58 -19.67 -11.63
CA ASP A 164 7.87 -20.75 -10.69
C ASP A 164 8.63 -21.90 -11.36
N ALA A 165 9.90 -22.08 -10.99
CA ALA A 165 10.73 -23.20 -11.41
C ALA A 165 11.02 -24.20 -10.27
N HIS A 166 10.41 -24.02 -9.09
CA HIS A 166 10.73 -24.80 -7.88
C HIS A 166 9.53 -25.50 -7.24
N TYR A 167 8.43 -24.79 -6.97
CA TYR A 167 7.33 -25.28 -6.15
C TYR A 167 6.31 -26.13 -6.91
N GLY A 168 6.18 -25.91 -8.22
CA GLY A 168 5.30 -26.66 -9.10
C GLY A 168 3.80 -26.38 -8.91
N SER A 169 3.45 -25.43 -8.04
CA SER A 169 2.07 -24.97 -7.86
C SER A 169 2.03 -23.57 -7.26
N LEU A 170 1.02 -22.79 -7.69
CA LEU A 170 0.78 -21.45 -7.15
C LEU A 170 0.58 -21.46 -5.63
N ALA A 171 -0.12 -22.48 -5.11
CA ALA A 171 -0.40 -22.60 -3.69
C ALA A 171 0.87 -22.75 -2.85
N ALA A 172 1.76 -23.67 -3.23
CA ALA A 172 3.03 -23.87 -2.54
C ALA A 172 3.94 -22.64 -2.62
N ALA A 173 3.99 -21.98 -3.78
CA ALA A 173 4.75 -20.74 -3.95
C ALA A 173 4.20 -19.59 -3.07
N ALA A 174 2.89 -19.36 -3.08
CA ALA A 174 2.25 -18.32 -2.28
C ALA A 174 2.44 -18.55 -0.77
N LEU A 175 2.33 -19.79 -0.30
CA LEU A 175 2.58 -20.13 1.11
C LEU A 175 4.04 -19.88 1.53
N ALA A 176 5.00 -20.23 0.68
CA ALA A 176 6.40 -19.99 0.98
C ALA A 176 6.75 -18.50 1.00
N ILE A 177 6.18 -17.72 0.09
CA ILE A 177 6.31 -16.26 0.08
C ILE A 177 5.64 -15.66 1.31
N ALA A 178 4.45 -16.14 1.71
CA ALA A 178 3.76 -15.68 2.90
C ALA A 178 4.59 -15.88 4.18
N GLU A 179 5.23 -17.04 4.33
CA GLU A 179 6.13 -17.31 5.47
C GLU A 179 7.37 -16.40 5.46
N ALA A 180 7.93 -16.10 4.29
CA ALA A 180 9.06 -15.16 4.18
C ALA A 180 8.65 -13.72 4.53
N LEU A 181 7.48 -13.27 4.06
CA LEU A 181 6.92 -11.96 4.38
C LEU A 181 6.48 -11.85 5.85
N ASN A 182 5.97 -12.92 6.46
CA ASN A 182 5.68 -12.96 7.89
C ASN A 182 6.94 -12.65 8.71
N ARG A 183 8.07 -13.30 8.39
CA ARG A 183 9.36 -13.03 9.05
C ARG A 183 9.85 -11.61 8.82
N GLU A 184 9.66 -11.08 7.61
CA GLU A 184 9.96 -9.69 7.32
C GLU A 184 9.19 -8.73 8.23
N ILE A 185 7.87 -8.89 8.32
CA ILE A 185 7.03 -8.00 9.13
C ILE A 185 7.35 -8.15 10.63
N HIS A 186 7.57 -9.37 11.12
CA HIS A 186 8.06 -9.61 12.48
C HIS A 186 9.37 -8.90 12.78
N SER A 187 10.26 -8.79 11.78
CA SER A 187 11.57 -8.16 11.96
C SER A 187 11.52 -6.65 12.15
N TRP A 188 10.38 -6.02 11.88
CA TRP A 188 10.17 -4.59 12.09
C TRP A 188 10.05 -4.21 13.57
N GLY A 189 9.90 -5.20 14.46
CA GLY A 189 9.96 -5.00 15.91
C GLY A 189 8.94 -3.98 16.40
N ASP A 190 9.41 -3.00 17.16
CA ASP A 190 8.58 -1.99 17.83
C ASP A 190 8.32 -0.73 16.97
N LEU A 191 8.49 -0.81 15.64
CA LEU A 191 8.12 0.29 14.76
C LEU A 191 6.62 0.60 14.93
N GLU A 192 6.31 1.83 15.36
CA GLU A 192 4.93 2.33 15.57
C GLU A 192 4.23 2.64 14.22
N LEU A 193 3.98 1.59 13.44
CA LEU A 193 3.26 1.68 12.17
C LEU A 193 1.75 1.81 12.42
N ALA A 194 1.11 2.69 11.64
CA ALA A 194 -0.35 2.82 11.58
C ALA A 194 -1.00 1.48 11.23
N TYR A 195 -0.51 0.85 10.17
CA TYR A 195 -0.87 -0.48 9.69
C TYR A 195 0.11 -0.91 8.58
N VAL A 196 0.02 -2.17 8.18
CA VAL A 196 0.71 -2.72 7.01
C VAL A 196 -0.31 -2.97 5.91
N GLN A 197 -0.13 -2.32 4.77
CA GLN A 197 -0.93 -2.61 3.58
C GLN A 197 -0.33 -3.78 2.82
N VAL A 198 -1.17 -4.76 2.49
CA VAL A 198 -0.82 -5.93 1.70
C VAL A 198 -1.47 -5.81 0.33
N ASP A 199 -0.68 -5.42 -0.67
CA ASP A 199 -1.12 -5.21 -2.04
C ASP A 199 -1.40 -6.56 -2.72
N GLU A 200 -2.66 -6.79 -3.08
CA GLU A 200 -3.12 -8.01 -3.75
C GLU A 200 -3.85 -7.71 -5.09
N PRO A 201 -3.27 -6.98 -6.06
CA PRO A 201 -3.92 -6.67 -7.34
C PRO A 201 -4.17 -7.91 -8.22
N SER A 202 -3.51 -9.05 -7.97
CA SER A 202 -3.86 -10.31 -8.64
C SER A 202 -5.15 -10.94 -8.10
N PHE A 203 -5.71 -10.39 -7.01
CA PHE A 203 -7.03 -10.79 -6.52
C PHE A 203 -8.12 -10.15 -7.38
N GLY A 204 -8.96 -10.98 -8.01
CA GLY A 204 -10.14 -10.56 -8.75
C GLY A 204 -11.31 -11.53 -8.56
N ALA A 205 -12.41 -11.30 -9.27
CA ALA A 205 -13.67 -12.02 -9.08
C ALA A 205 -13.58 -13.53 -9.31
N ALA A 206 -12.64 -13.98 -10.14
CA ALA A 206 -12.41 -15.39 -10.46
C ALA A 206 -11.36 -16.06 -9.55
N THR A 207 -10.73 -15.31 -8.64
CA THR A 207 -9.66 -15.82 -7.78
C THR A 207 -10.21 -16.74 -6.70
N ASP A 208 -9.46 -17.81 -6.43
CA ASP A 208 -9.74 -18.69 -5.31
C ASP A 208 -9.41 -18.01 -3.97
N VAL A 209 -10.46 -17.66 -3.23
CA VAL A 209 -10.34 -17.06 -1.89
C VAL A 209 -9.78 -18.06 -0.88
N GLY A 210 -9.88 -19.37 -1.13
CA GLY A 210 -9.30 -20.41 -0.29
C GLY A 210 -7.77 -20.27 -0.21
N LEU A 211 -7.11 -20.19 -1.37
CA LEU A 211 -5.68 -19.96 -1.42
C LEU A 211 -5.27 -18.63 -0.75
N LEU A 212 -5.98 -17.54 -1.04
CA LEU A 212 -5.70 -16.26 -0.39
C LEU A 212 -5.81 -16.37 1.13
N ARG A 213 -6.82 -17.08 1.64
CA ARG A 213 -7.01 -17.31 3.07
C ARG A 213 -5.88 -18.10 3.71
N GLU A 214 -5.42 -19.16 3.05
CA GLU A 214 -4.28 -19.95 3.53
C GLU A 214 -2.99 -19.12 3.57
N ALA A 215 -2.70 -18.38 2.49
CA ALA A 215 -1.54 -17.50 2.42
C ALA A 215 -1.65 -16.34 3.43
N TRP A 216 -2.84 -15.77 3.62
CA TRP A 216 -3.10 -14.73 4.61
C TRP A 216 -2.86 -15.24 6.03
N ALA A 217 -3.38 -16.41 6.38
CA ALA A 217 -3.15 -17.01 7.70
C ALA A 217 -1.66 -17.30 7.96
N ALA A 218 -0.92 -17.71 6.91
CA ALA A 218 0.53 -17.88 7.02
C ALA A 218 1.25 -16.53 7.21
N LEU A 219 0.82 -15.48 6.49
CA LEU A 219 1.37 -14.12 6.56
C LEU A 219 1.11 -13.44 7.90
N THR A 220 -0.09 -13.57 8.47
CA THR A 220 -0.53 -12.84 9.67
C THR A 220 -0.18 -13.52 10.99
N ARG A 221 0.37 -14.74 10.93
CA ARG A 221 0.66 -15.55 12.12
C ARG A 221 1.50 -14.80 13.14
N ASP A 222 0.95 -14.69 14.34
CA ASP A 222 1.56 -14.06 15.52
C ASP A 222 1.94 -12.56 15.31
N LEU A 223 1.45 -11.91 14.25
CA LEU A 223 1.67 -10.48 14.05
C LEU A 223 0.76 -9.65 14.95
N VAL A 224 1.33 -8.59 15.54
CA VAL A 224 0.60 -7.61 16.35
C VAL A 224 0.22 -6.36 15.57
N VAL A 225 0.95 -6.05 14.50
CA VAL A 225 0.68 -4.89 13.65
C VAL A 225 -0.59 -5.17 12.81
N PRO A 226 -1.52 -4.21 12.68
CA PRO A 226 -2.75 -4.42 11.92
C PRO A 226 -2.44 -4.50 10.42
N LEU A 227 -3.02 -5.49 9.73
CA LEU A 227 -2.85 -5.69 8.29
C LEU A 227 -4.13 -5.30 7.54
N VAL A 228 -3.98 -4.51 6.48
CA VAL A 228 -5.05 -4.09 5.56
C VAL A 228 -4.81 -4.75 4.21
N ILE A 229 -5.77 -5.55 3.74
CA ILE A 229 -5.68 -6.19 2.41
C ILE A 229 -6.14 -5.22 1.31
N ALA A 230 -5.37 -5.15 0.22
CA ALA A 230 -5.63 -4.20 -0.85
C ALA A 230 -5.64 -4.83 -2.26
N PRO A 231 -6.79 -5.38 -2.70
CA PRO A 231 -7.01 -5.63 -4.12
C PRO A 231 -7.33 -4.33 -4.88
N TYR A 232 -6.76 -4.17 -6.07
CA TYR A 232 -7.01 -3.03 -6.95
C TYR A 232 -6.84 -3.44 -8.42
N PHE A 233 -7.22 -2.54 -9.33
CA PHE A 233 -7.35 -2.77 -10.78
C PHE A 233 -8.46 -3.74 -11.20
N GLY A 234 -8.54 -4.91 -10.58
CA GLY A 234 -9.50 -5.96 -10.93
C GLY A 234 -10.93 -5.70 -10.46
N ASP A 235 -11.86 -6.43 -11.07
CA ASP A 235 -13.24 -6.55 -10.61
C ASP A 235 -13.27 -7.47 -9.38
N VAL A 236 -13.74 -6.96 -8.24
CA VAL A 236 -13.95 -7.73 -7.00
C VAL A 236 -15.43 -7.82 -6.63
N SER A 237 -16.33 -7.39 -7.51
CA SER A 237 -17.75 -7.19 -7.20
C SER A 237 -18.49 -8.43 -6.68
N ARG A 238 -17.97 -9.64 -7.00
CA ARG A 238 -18.54 -10.93 -6.60
C ARG A 238 -17.80 -11.62 -5.46
N SER A 239 -16.62 -11.13 -5.11
CA SER A 239 -15.71 -11.79 -4.16
C SER A 239 -15.31 -10.90 -2.99
N PHE A 240 -15.61 -9.60 -3.02
CA PHE A 240 -15.17 -8.65 -2.00
C PHE A 240 -15.59 -9.02 -0.58
N THR A 241 -16.86 -9.38 -0.36
CA THR A 241 -17.35 -9.79 0.97
C THR A 241 -16.69 -11.06 1.51
N ARG A 242 -16.14 -11.91 0.64
CA ARG A 242 -15.39 -13.10 1.06
C ARG A 242 -14.04 -12.75 1.69
N LEU A 243 -13.54 -11.53 1.46
CA LEU A 243 -12.33 -11.05 2.12
C LEU A 243 -12.56 -10.86 3.62
N TYR A 244 -13.80 -10.62 4.08
CA TYR A 244 -14.10 -10.45 5.51
C TYR A 244 -13.70 -11.67 6.34
N ASP A 245 -13.74 -12.87 5.73
CA ASP A 245 -13.33 -14.11 6.35
C ASP A 245 -11.82 -14.21 6.65
N LEU A 246 -11.01 -13.28 6.11
CA LEU A 246 -9.58 -13.19 6.39
C LEU A 246 -9.30 -12.67 7.80
N GLY A 247 -10.27 -12.00 8.43
CA GLY A 247 -10.05 -11.34 9.73
C GLY A 247 -8.99 -10.25 9.66
N ALA A 248 -8.87 -9.57 8.50
CA ALA A 248 -7.96 -8.45 8.34
C ALA A 248 -8.42 -7.24 9.18
N ALA A 249 -7.47 -6.40 9.58
CA ALA A 249 -7.77 -5.16 10.31
C ALA A 249 -8.40 -4.10 9.39
N GLY A 250 -8.32 -4.28 8.07
CA GLY A 250 -9.09 -3.49 7.13
C GLY A 250 -9.09 -4.06 5.71
N TYR A 251 -9.98 -3.50 4.90
CA TYR A 251 -10.24 -3.95 3.53
C TYR A 251 -10.24 -2.73 2.60
N HIS A 252 -9.34 -2.73 1.62
CA HIS A 252 -9.34 -1.71 0.58
C HIS A 252 -10.21 -2.12 -0.61
N VAL A 253 -11.03 -1.18 -1.10
CA VAL A 253 -11.80 -1.33 -2.32
C VAL A 253 -11.46 -0.24 -3.33
N ASP A 254 -11.00 -0.66 -4.51
CA ASP A 254 -10.83 0.19 -5.68
C ASP A 254 -12.21 0.53 -6.28
N ALA A 255 -12.74 1.71 -5.96
CA ALA A 255 -14.05 2.17 -6.41
C ALA A 255 -14.03 2.82 -7.80
N ARG A 256 -12.89 2.79 -8.51
CA ARG A 256 -12.71 3.53 -9.79
C ARG A 256 -12.40 2.64 -10.97
N SER A 257 -11.67 1.55 -10.79
CA SER A 257 -11.32 0.63 -11.89
C SER A 257 -12.53 -0.15 -12.41
N HIS A 258 -13.48 -0.48 -11.53
CA HIS A 258 -14.72 -1.17 -11.90
C HIS A 258 -15.93 -0.61 -11.16
N ALA A 259 -16.99 -0.28 -11.91
CA ALA A 259 -18.21 0.32 -11.38
C ALA A 259 -18.94 -0.53 -10.32
N GLY A 260 -18.75 -1.86 -10.35
CA GLY A 260 -19.37 -2.78 -9.39
C GLY A 260 -18.65 -2.89 -8.05
N ASN A 261 -17.40 -2.41 -7.93
CA ASN A 261 -16.58 -2.66 -6.75
C ASN A 261 -17.10 -1.94 -5.50
N ALA A 262 -17.45 -0.65 -5.60
CA ALA A 262 -17.96 0.11 -4.46
C ALA A 262 -19.27 -0.50 -3.89
N SER A 263 -20.16 -0.94 -4.78
CA SER A 263 -21.43 -1.57 -4.41
C SER A 263 -21.28 -2.98 -3.83
N ALA A 264 -20.09 -3.58 -3.92
CA ALA A 264 -19.81 -4.90 -3.37
C ALA A 264 -19.45 -4.87 -1.89
N VAL A 265 -19.24 -3.69 -1.33
CA VAL A 265 -19.12 -3.49 0.11
C VAL A 265 -20.49 -3.74 0.74
N ASP A 266 -20.68 -4.92 1.32
CA ASP A 266 -21.80 -5.18 2.22
C ASP A 266 -21.53 -4.49 3.55
N ALA A 267 -22.09 -3.29 3.71
CA ALA A 267 -21.88 -2.46 4.88
C ALA A 267 -22.57 -3.05 6.14
N ALA A 268 -23.71 -3.74 5.96
CA ALA A 268 -24.44 -4.38 7.06
C ALA A 268 -23.70 -5.62 7.59
N GLY A 269 -23.00 -6.34 6.71
CA GLY A 269 -22.12 -7.45 7.07
C GLY A 269 -20.66 -7.07 7.33
N PHE A 270 -20.33 -5.78 7.38
CA PHE A 270 -18.94 -5.32 7.51
C PHE A 270 -18.38 -5.66 8.91
N PRO A 271 -17.16 -6.22 9.02
CA PRO A 271 -16.61 -6.62 10.31
C PRO A 271 -16.47 -5.45 11.29
N GLU A 272 -16.94 -5.62 12.53
CA GLU A 272 -16.83 -4.59 13.57
C GLU A 272 -15.36 -4.23 13.83
N GLY A 273 -15.09 -2.92 13.95
CA GLY A 273 -13.75 -2.39 14.23
C GLY A 273 -12.79 -2.43 13.03
N ALA A 274 -13.07 -3.20 11.98
CA ALA A 274 -12.24 -3.19 10.78
C ALA A 274 -12.33 -1.83 10.07
N ALA A 275 -11.22 -1.41 9.46
CA ALA A 275 -11.17 -0.23 8.61
C ALA A 275 -11.68 -0.53 7.20
N LEU A 276 -12.46 0.38 6.63
CA LEU A 276 -12.68 0.42 5.20
C LEU A 276 -11.71 1.40 4.57
N SER A 277 -10.85 0.93 3.68
CA SER A 277 -10.09 1.81 2.79
C SER A 277 -10.83 1.95 1.47
N LEU A 278 -11.22 3.18 1.12
CA LEU A 278 -12.05 3.47 -0.03
C LEU A 278 -11.25 4.27 -1.06
N GLY A 279 -10.92 3.59 -2.16
CA GLY A 279 -10.18 4.14 -3.28
C GLY A 279 -11.03 5.03 -4.17
N VAL A 280 -11.18 6.30 -3.80
CA VAL A 280 -12.12 7.25 -4.42
C VAL A 280 -11.52 8.19 -5.44
N LEU A 281 -10.21 8.27 -5.59
CA LEU A 281 -9.59 9.06 -6.67
C LEU A 281 -8.91 8.12 -7.66
N ASP A 282 -9.16 8.30 -8.94
CA ASP A 282 -8.53 7.53 -10.01
C ASP A 282 -7.06 7.94 -10.14
N ALA A 283 -6.16 7.08 -9.70
CA ALA A 283 -4.73 7.28 -9.78
C ALA A 283 -4.11 6.91 -11.15
N ARG A 284 -4.93 6.53 -12.15
CA ARG A 284 -4.49 6.28 -13.53
C ARG A 284 -4.96 7.37 -14.50
N ASN A 285 -5.66 8.39 -14.00
CA ASN A 285 -6.17 9.50 -14.80
C ASN A 285 -5.76 10.85 -14.21
N THR A 286 -5.34 11.78 -15.07
CA THR A 286 -4.93 13.13 -14.65
C THR A 286 -6.08 14.07 -14.38
N ARG A 287 -7.30 13.71 -14.79
CA ARG A 287 -8.50 14.45 -14.46
C ARG A 287 -8.73 14.41 -12.94
N LEU A 288 -8.97 15.58 -12.36
CA LEU A 288 -9.43 15.67 -10.98
C LEU A 288 -10.91 15.37 -10.89
N GLU A 289 -11.25 14.61 -9.86
CA GLU A 289 -12.62 14.38 -9.40
C GLU A 289 -13.19 15.66 -8.76
N VAL A 290 -14.51 15.71 -8.62
CA VAL A 290 -15.19 16.83 -7.94
C VAL A 290 -15.36 16.47 -6.46
N ALA A 291 -14.72 17.21 -5.57
CA ALA A 291 -14.68 16.91 -4.14
C ALA A 291 -16.06 16.63 -3.53
N ALA A 292 -17.04 17.49 -3.80
CA ALA A 292 -18.40 17.32 -3.27
C ALA A 292 -19.11 16.06 -3.77
N GLN A 293 -18.87 15.64 -5.02
CA GLN A 293 -19.44 14.40 -5.55
C GLN A 293 -18.82 13.18 -4.87
N VAL A 294 -17.49 13.20 -4.75
CA VAL A 294 -16.74 12.14 -4.07
C VAL A 294 -17.13 12.05 -2.60
N ALA A 295 -17.26 13.18 -1.89
CA ALA A 295 -17.69 13.21 -0.50
C ALA A 295 -19.09 12.60 -0.32
N GLY A 296 -20.04 12.89 -1.23
CA GLY A 296 -21.36 12.25 -1.20
C GLY A 296 -21.33 10.73 -1.41
N GLU A 297 -20.44 10.23 -2.27
CA GLU A 297 -20.23 8.78 -2.44
C GLU A 297 -19.66 8.14 -1.17
N VAL A 298 -18.69 8.80 -0.54
CA VAL A 298 -18.07 8.36 0.72
C VAL A 298 -19.09 8.34 1.86
N GLU A 299 -19.91 9.39 2.00
CA GLU A 299 -20.96 9.49 3.02
C GLU A 299 -22.04 8.42 2.86
N ALA A 300 -22.49 8.18 1.63
CA ALA A 300 -23.51 7.18 1.34
C ALA A 300 -23.05 5.79 1.81
N LEU A 301 -21.79 5.43 1.53
CA LEU A 301 -21.24 4.16 1.97
C LEU A 301 -21.03 4.14 3.49
N ARG A 302 -20.48 5.21 4.07
CA ARG A 302 -20.24 5.32 5.53
C ARG A 302 -21.50 5.11 6.34
N SER A 303 -22.66 5.56 5.86
CA SER A 303 -23.94 5.47 6.57
C SER A 303 -24.37 4.04 6.92
N GLY A 304 -23.87 3.04 6.18
CA GLY A 304 -24.16 1.63 6.43
C GLY A 304 -23.10 0.91 7.25
N LEU A 305 -21.93 1.51 7.48
CA LEU A 305 -20.81 0.86 8.19
C LEU A 305 -21.03 0.88 9.72
N PRO A 306 -20.43 -0.07 10.46
CA PRO A 306 -20.32 0.02 11.91
C PRO A 306 -19.71 1.35 12.33
N SER A 307 -20.26 1.97 13.38
CA SER A 307 -19.79 3.28 13.87
C SER A 307 -18.36 3.25 14.41
N SER A 308 -17.85 2.06 14.77
CA SER A 308 -16.48 1.83 15.18
C SER A 308 -15.49 1.75 14.02
N SER A 309 -15.95 1.52 12.79
CA SER A 309 -15.07 1.32 11.63
C SER A 309 -14.39 2.62 11.19
N PRO A 310 -13.04 2.68 11.17
CA PRO A 310 -12.33 3.77 10.51
C PRO A 310 -12.60 3.78 9.01
N LEU A 311 -12.71 4.97 8.41
CA LEU A 311 -12.84 5.15 6.97
C LEU A 311 -11.59 5.83 6.41
N LEU A 312 -10.79 5.09 5.63
CA LEU A 312 -9.56 5.59 5.01
C LEU A 312 -9.87 5.98 3.57
N VAL A 313 -10.01 7.28 3.30
CA VAL A 313 -10.23 7.82 1.96
C VAL A 313 -8.88 7.89 1.25
N THR A 314 -8.75 7.17 0.13
CA THR A 314 -7.49 7.04 -0.62
C THR A 314 -7.68 7.24 -2.12
N SER A 315 -6.59 7.29 -2.88
CA SER A 315 -6.64 6.92 -4.30
C SER A 315 -6.92 5.43 -4.46
N ASN A 316 -7.39 5.03 -5.63
CA ASN A 316 -7.77 3.65 -5.92
C ASN A 316 -6.61 2.68 -6.12
N CYS A 317 -5.43 3.23 -6.38
CA CYS A 317 -4.14 2.53 -6.42
C CYS A 317 -3.04 3.56 -6.17
N GLY A 318 -1.77 3.15 -6.31
CA GLY A 318 -0.61 4.03 -6.15
C GLY A 318 -0.60 5.20 -7.14
N LEU A 319 -0.16 6.37 -6.70
CA LEU A 319 -0.12 7.59 -7.52
C LEU A 319 1.08 7.63 -8.46
N GLU A 320 1.97 6.62 -8.44
CA GLU A 320 3.18 6.57 -9.28
C GLU A 320 2.89 6.65 -10.79
N PHE A 321 1.65 6.33 -11.20
CA PHE A 321 1.20 6.40 -12.60
C PHE A 321 0.91 7.82 -13.10
N LEU A 322 0.95 8.83 -12.23
CA LEU A 322 0.64 10.22 -12.55
C LEU A 322 1.90 11.10 -12.58
N PRO A 323 1.87 12.23 -13.31
CA PRO A 323 2.80 13.32 -13.09
C PRO A 323 2.75 13.80 -11.64
N ARG A 324 3.91 14.15 -11.06
CA ARG A 324 4.01 14.50 -9.63
C ARG A 324 3.15 15.70 -9.24
N ASP A 325 3.00 16.70 -10.12
CA ASP A 325 2.07 17.82 -9.85
C ASP A 325 0.60 17.36 -9.73
N THR A 326 0.18 16.44 -10.60
CA THR A 326 -1.16 15.87 -10.55
C THR A 326 -1.34 15.03 -9.27
N ALA A 327 -0.34 14.23 -8.89
CA ALA A 327 -0.37 13.47 -7.65
C ALA A 327 -0.54 14.39 -6.42
N ARG A 328 0.19 15.50 -6.33
CA ARG A 328 0.03 16.52 -5.27
C ARG A 328 -1.38 17.09 -5.21
N ARG A 329 -1.97 17.38 -6.38
CA ARG A 329 -3.35 17.88 -6.45
C ARG A 329 -4.36 16.83 -5.98
N LYS A 330 -4.18 15.56 -6.34
CA LYS A 330 -5.02 14.46 -5.82
C LYS A 330 -4.85 14.25 -4.31
N LEU A 331 -3.64 14.37 -3.76
CA LEU A 331 -3.43 14.32 -2.31
C LEU A 331 -4.22 15.41 -1.57
N ARG A 332 -4.19 16.67 -2.06
CA ARG A 332 -4.99 17.76 -1.47
C ARG A 332 -6.49 17.49 -1.58
N LEU A 333 -6.93 16.93 -2.70
CA LEU A 333 -8.32 16.55 -2.93
C LEU A 333 -8.80 15.47 -1.95
N LEU A 334 -7.95 14.50 -1.58
CA LEU A 334 -8.29 13.53 -0.53
C LEU A 334 -8.59 14.21 0.81
N SER A 335 -7.76 15.17 1.20
CA SER A 335 -7.97 15.93 2.43
C SER A 335 -9.23 16.79 2.37
N GLU A 336 -9.54 17.41 1.22
CA GLU A 336 -10.79 18.16 1.02
C GLU A 336 -12.03 17.26 1.13
N VAL A 337 -11.97 16.06 0.54
CA VAL A 337 -13.03 15.05 0.67
C VAL A 337 -13.19 14.65 2.14
N ARG A 338 -12.09 14.29 2.83
CA ARG A 338 -12.10 13.95 4.25
C ARG A 338 -12.71 15.07 5.09
N ASP A 339 -12.30 16.32 4.87
CA ASP A 339 -12.79 17.49 5.62
C ASP A 339 -14.27 17.73 5.38
N THR A 340 -14.75 17.50 4.16
CA THR A 340 -16.18 17.61 3.83
C THR A 340 -17.00 16.55 4.58
N VAL A 341 -16.58 15.28 4.49
CA VAL A 341 -17.26 14.16 5.14
C VAL A 341 -17.21 14.27 6.66
N ALA A 342 -16.07 14.69 7.23
CA ALA A 342 -15.91 14.91 8.66
C ALA A 342 -16.65 16.17 9.15
N GLY A 343 -16.74 17.20 8.30
CA GLY A 343 -17.46 18.45 8.58
C GLY A 343 -18.97 18.26 8.64
N ALA A 344 -19.53 17.35 7.84
CA ALA A 344 -20.93 16.94 7.93
C ALA A 344 -21.31 16.28 9.28
N LEU A 345 -20.33 15.99 10.14
CA LEU A 345 -20.53 15.42 11.48
C LEU A 345 -20.73 16.47 12.59
N ARG A 346 -20.54 17.77 12.29
CA ARG A 346 -20.71 18.88 13.24
C ARG A 346 -22.04 19.59 13.04
#